data_AF-A0A8D8TDP3-F1
#
_entry.id   AF-A0A8D8TDP3-F1
#
_cell.length_a   1.000
_cell.length_b   1.000
_cell.length_c   1.000
_cell.angle_alpha   90.00
_cell.angle_beta   90.00
_cell.angle_gamma   90.00
#
_symmetry.space_group_name_H-M   'P 1'
#
loop_
_entity.id
_entity.type
_entity.pdbx_description
1 polymer ?
#
loop_
_entity_poly.entity_id
_entity_poly.type
_entity_poly.pdbx_seq_one_letter_code
_entity_poly.pdbx_strand_id
1 'polypeptide(L)'
;AVQIGLVDMLRAMEIKPDGIIGHSVGELGCAYADGCLTAEQTIYAALVRGKASKEVELIPGMMAAIGLGYHTIKPFLPPDIEVACRNSSNSCTLSGPSESVEQFVEVLTRRLVFAKAVNVSNIAYHSR
;
A
#
# COMPACT_ATOMS: atom_id res chain seq x y z
N ALA A 1 -7.70 13.56 2.96
CA ALA A 1 -8.57 14.38 3.83
C ALA A 1 -8.41 14.01 5.30
N VAL A 2 -8.78 12.79 5.74
CA VAL A 2 -8.70 12.41 7.17
C VAL A 2 -7.30 12.59 7.76
N GLN A 3 -6.25 12.14 7.08
CA GLN A 3 -4.85 12.31 7.55
C GLN A 3 -4.44 13.78 7.74
N ILE A 4 -4.92 14.70 6.89
CA ILE A 4 -4.67 16.14 7.02
C ILE A 4 -5.30 16.64 8.33
N GLY A 5 -6.57 16.31 8.59
CA GLY A 5 -7.25 16.69 9.82
C GLY A 5 -6.60 16.13 11.08
N LEU A 6 -6.08 14.89 11.03
CA LEU A 6 -5.32 14.31 12.14
C LEU A 6 -4.00 15.05 12.39
N VAL A 7 -3.29 15.44 11.34
CA VAL A 7 -2.08 16.27 11.44
C VAL A 7 -2.41 17.62 12.05
N ASP A 8 -3.53 18.24 11.66
CA ASP A 8 -3.96 19.53 12.21
C ASP A 8 -4.33 19.44 13.69
N MET A 9 -4.97 18.35 14.11
CA MET A 9 -5.22 18.10 15.54
C MET A 9 -3.92 18.00 16.33
N LEU A 10 -2.92 17.26 15.84
CA LEU A 10 -1.63 17.15 16.50
C LEU A 10 -0.90 18.50 16.59
N ARG A 11 -0.94 19.29 15.50
CA ARG A 11 -0.38 20.65 15.47
C ARG A 11 -1.07 21.59 16.45
N ALA A 12 -2.40 21.51 16.56
CA ALA A 12 -3.18 22.30 17.52
C ALA A 12 -2.85 21.94 18.97
N MET A 13 -2.40 20.71 19.24
CA MET A 13 -1.85 20.27 20.52
C MET A 13 -0.36 20.62 20.70
N GLU A 14 0.22 21.39 19.78
CA GLU A 14 1.64 21.75 19.74
C GLU A 14 2.61 20.55 19.64
N ILE A 15 2.10 19.38 19.21
CA ILE A 15 2.91 18.19 18.96
C ILE A 15 3.59 18.32 17.60
N LYS A 16 4.92 18.25 17.60
CA LYS A 16 5.75 18.28 16.38
C LYS A 16 6.47 16.94 16.20
N PRO A 17 6.47 16.36 14.99
CA PRO A 17 7.22 15.13 14.75
C PRO A 17 8.72 15.42 14.64
N ASP A 18 9.55 14.62 15.30
CA ASP A 18 11.00 14.58 15.06
C ASP A 18 11.36 13.82 13.78
N GLY A 19 10.44 12.97 13.29
CA GLY A 19 10.59 12.20 12.06
C GLY A 19 9.24 11.79 11.48
N ILE A 20 9.19 11.63 10.16
CA ILE A 20 7.96 11.34 9.41
C ILE A 20 8.23 10.15 8.48
N ILE A 21 7.36 9.15 8.50
CA ILE A 21 7.42 7.99 7.60
C ILE A 21 6.02 7.79 7.00
N GLY A 22 5.97 7.68 5.68
CA GLY A 22 4.75 7.35 4.94
C GLY A 22 4.76 5.91 4.46
N HIS A 23 3.58 5.35 4.28
CA HIS A 23 3.40 4.05 3.62
C HIS A 23 2.44 4.23 2.46
N SER A 24 2.91 3.98 1.24
CA SER A 24 2.09 4.10 0.02
C SER A 24 1.41 5.49 -0.05
N VAL A 25 0.10 5.53 -0.24
CA VAL A 25 -0.69 6.78 -0.28
C VAL A 25 -0.54 7.65 0.98
N GLY A 26 -0.11 7.07 2.11
CA GLY A 26 0.18 7.81 3.33
C GLY A 26 1.30 8.84 3.19
N GLU A 27 2.19 8.70 2.19
CA GLU A 27 3.23 9.71 1.89
C GLU A 27 2.65 11.08 1.53
N LEU A 28 1.41 11.14 1.00
CA LEU A 28 0.73 12.42 0.81
C LEU A 28 0.43 13.11 2.14
N GLY A 29 0.00 12.34 3.15
CA GLY A 29 -0.19 12.85 4.51
C GLY A 29 1.13 13.29 5.15
N CYS A 30 2.22 12.59 4.85
CA CYS A 30 3.57 12.96 5.30
C CYS A 30 4.04 14.27 4.67
N ALA A 31 3.87 14.43 3.36
CA ALA A 31 4.22 15.66 2.66
C ALA A 31 3.42 16.87 3.18
N TYR A 32 2.16 16.65 3.59
CA TYR A 32 1.39 17.66 4.30
C TYR A 32 1.94 17.95 5.70
N ALA A 33 2.28 16.91 6.48
CA ALA A 33 2.83 17.03 7.82
C ALA A 33 4.17 17.78 7.85
N ASP A 34 5.02 17.53 6.84
CA ASP A 34 6.34 18.16 6.63
C ASP A 34 6.24 19.59 6.06
N GLY A 35 5.06 20.00 5.56
CA GLY A 35 4.83 21.33 5.00
C GLY A 35 5.24 21.48 3.52
N CYS A 36 5.71 20.41 2.88
CA CYS A 36 6.00 20.38 1.44
C CYS A 36 4.76 20.57 0.56
N LEU A 37 3.60 20.07 1.01
CA LEU A 37 2.32 20.25 0.33
C LEU A 37 1.33 21.03 1.19
N THR A 38 0.56 21.91 0.57
CA THR A 38 -0.63 22.48 1.20
C THR A 38 -1.74 21.42 1.34
N ALA A 39 -2.76 21.69 2.16
CA ALA A 39 -3.91 20.80 2.28
C ALA A 39 -4.61 20.60 0.92
N GLU A 40 -4.76 21.66 0.15
CA GLU A 40 -5.35 21.64 -1.20
C GLU A 40 -4.52 20.77 -2.15
N GLN A 41 -3.21 21.00 -2.24
CA GLN A 41 -2.32 20.21 -3.09
C GLN A 41 -2.34 18.73 -2.70
N THR A 42 -2.37 18.42 -1.40
CA THR A 42 -2.45 17.05 -0.89
C THR A 42 -3.76 16.36 -1.31
N ILE A 43 -4.89 17.07 -1.20
CA ILE A 43 -6.20 16.57 -1.65
C ILE A 43 -6.21 16.37 -3.16
N TYR A 44 -5.69 17.34 -3.91
CA TYR A 44 -5.66 17.29 -5.38
C TYR A 44 -4.77 16.15 -5.88
N ALA A 45 -3.59 15.95 -5.28
CA ALA A 45 -2.71 14.83 -5.60
C ALA A 45 -3.38 13.48 -5.34
N ALA A 46 -4.08 13.32 -4.22
CA ALA A 46 -4.84 12.11 -3.92
C ALA A 46 -5.98 11.87 -4.93
N LEU A 47 -6.71 12.93 -5.29
CA LEU A 47 -7.80 12.89 -6.27
C LEU A 47 -7.29 12.48 -7.65
N VAL A 48 -6.28 13.16 -8.17
CA VAL A 48 -5.73 12.90 -9.51
C VAL A 48 -5.11 11.51 -9.57
N ARG A 49 -4.39 11.06 -8.53
CA ARG A 49 -3.87 9.69 -8.44
C ARG A 49 -5.00 8.66 -8.55
N GLY A 50 -6.04 8.80 -7.73
CA GLY A 50 -7.18 7.87 -7.75
C GLY A 50 -7.94 7.88 -9.07
N LYS A 51 -8.14 9.07 -9.65
CA LYS A 51 -8.77 9.24 -10.96
C LYS A 51 -7.95 8.55 -12.06
N ALA A 52 -6.64 8.81 -12.13
CA ALA A 52 -5.75 8.18 -13.09
C ALA A 52 -5.78 6.64 -12.98
N SER A 53 -5.75 6.10 -11.75
CA SER A 53 -5.86 4.66 -11.51
C SER A 53 -7.19 4.05 -11.97
N LYS A 54 -8.29 4.83 -11.94
CA LYS A 54 -9.62 4.35 -12.35
C LYS A 54 -9.87 4.48 -13.85
N GLU A 55 -9.28 5.48 -14.49
CA GLU A 55 -9.49 5.78 -15.92
C GLU A 55 -8.60 4.96 -16.85
N VAL A 56 -7.48 4.41 -16.33
CA VAL A 56 -6.65 3.50 -17.10
C VAL A 56 -7.28 2.11 -17.16
N GLU A 57 -7.27 1.50 -18.35
CA GLU A 57 -7.66 0.11 -18.53
C GLU A 57 -6.52 -0.79 -18.05
N LEU A 58 -6.78 -1.59 -17.02
CA LEU A 58 -5.84 -2.54 -16.42
C LEU A 58 -6.49 -3.91 -16.36
N ILE A 59 -5.66 -4.95 -16.39
CA ILE A 59 -6.11 -6.28 -15.98
C ILE A 59 -6.57 -6.24 -14.51
N PRO A 60 -7.50 -7.12 -14.10
CA PRO A 60 -7.86 -7.23 -12.69
C PRO A 60 -6.63 -7.57 -11.85
N GLY A 61 -6.31 -6.70 -10.90
CA GLY A 61 -5.20 -6.84 -9.97
C GLY A 61 -5.64 -7.05 -8.53
N MET A 62 -4.80 -7.70 -7.73
CA MET A 62 -5.02 -7.91 -6.30
C MET A 62 -3.73 -7.63 -5.53
N MET A 63 -3.90 -7.25 -4.26
CA MET A 63 -2.83 -7.26 -3.28
C MET A 63 -3.19 -8.16 -2.09
N ALA A 64 -2.18 -8.77 -1.46
CA ALA A 64 -2.37 -9.63 -0.30
C ALA A 64 -1.29 -9.42 0.75
N ALA A 65 -1.68 -9.27 2.02
CA ALA A 65 -0.78 -9.21 3.16
C ALA A 65 -0.35 -10.63 3.55
N ILE A 66 0.95 -10.86 3.63
CA ILE A 66 1.57 -12.15 3.91
C ILE A 66 2.36 -12.07 5.22
N GLY A 67 2.27 -13.12 6.03
CA GLY A 67 3.01 -13.32 7.28
C GLY A 67 4.40 -13.89 7.06
N LEU A 68 5.06 -13.51 5.97
CA LEU A 68 6.45 -13.83 5.66
C LEU A 68 7.15 -12.56 5.20
N GLY A 69 8.43 -12.44 5.50
CA GLY A 69 9.25 -11.31 5.05
C GLY A 69 9.68 -11.44 3.59
N TYR A 70 10.13 -10.32 3.02
CA TYR A 70 10.63 -10.23 1.64
C TYR A 70 11.63 -11.34 1.28
N HIS A 71 12.69 -11.52 2.07
CA HIS A 71 13.75 -12.48 1.76
C HIS A 71 13.25 -13.93 1.81
N THR A 72 12.26 -14.21 2.66
CA THR A 72 11.68 -15.54 2.81
C THR A 72 10.72 -15.87 1.67
N ILE A 73 9.87 -14.93 1.25
CA ILE A 73 8.85 -15.20 0.22
C ILE A 73 9.42 -15.13 -1.20
N LYS A 74 10.40 -14.26 -1.46
CA LYS A 74 10.89 -13.93 -2.82
C LYS A 74 11.26 -15.16 -3.67
N PRO A 75 11.92 -16.21 -3.15
CA PRO A 75 12.27 -17.40 -3.93
C PRO A 75 11.06 -18.26 -4.36
N PHE A 76 9.91 -18.08 -3.74
CA PHE A 76 8.70 -18.88 -3.98
C PHE A 76 7.64 -18.15 -4.79
N LEU A 77 7.90 -16.91 -5.20
CA LEU A 77 6.92 -16.11 -5.93
C LEU A 77 6.72 -16.64 -7.36
N PRO A 78 5.46 -16.73 -7.82
CA PRO A 78 5.15 -16.80 -9.24
C PRO A 78 5.78 -15.64 -10.01
N PRO A 79 6.09 -15.82 -11.31
CA PRO A 79 6.81 -14.81 -12.11
C PRO A 79 6.05 -13.50 -12.30
N ASP A 80 4.72 -13.52 -12.16
CA ASP A 80 3.79 -12.41 -12.34
C ASP A 80 3.33 -11.77 -11.02
N ILE A 81 3.90 -12.19 -9.88
CA ILE A 81 3.62 -11.61 -8.56
C ILE A 81 4.88 -10.93 -8.01
N GLU A 82 4.73 -9.70 -7.53
CA GLU A 82 5.81 -8.92 -6.94
C GLU A 82 5.58 -8.66 -5.45
N VAL A 83 6.66 -8.44 -4.69
CA VAL A 83 6.56 -7.90 -3.33
C VAL A 83 6.43 -6.38 -3.44
N ALA A 84 5.21 -5.88 -3.32
CA ALA A 84 4.89 -4.46 -3.38
C ALA A 84 5.26 -3.69 -2.11
N CYS A 85 5.13 -4.30 -0.94
CA CYS A 85 5.45 -3.64 0.33
C CYS A 85 6.28 -4.54 1.25
N ARG A 86 7.37 -4.00 1.81
CA ARG A 86 8.20 -4.67 2.83
C ARG A 86 7.83 -4.09 4.20
N ASN A 87 6.87 -4.70 4.88
CA ASN A 87 6.27 -4.12 6.09
C ASN A 87 7.10 -4.41 7.35
N SER A 88 7.71 -5.59 7.43
CA SER A 88 8.63 -5.99 8.50
C SER A 88 9.57 -7.12 8.05
N SER A 89 10.42 -7.60 8.95
CA SER A 89 11.26 -8.78 8.72
C SER A 89 10.45 -10.06 8.46
N ASN A 90 9.19 -10.11 8.91
CA ASN A 90 8.29 -11.25 8.82
C ASN A 90 6.94 -10.92 8.17
N SER A 91 6.81 -9.77 7.51
CA SER A 91 5.59 -9.38 6.82
C SER A 91 5.86 -8.58 5.55
N CYS A 92 5.13 -8.91 4.50
CA CYS A 92 5.14 -8.18 3.24
C CYS A 92 3.75 -8.14 2.61
N THR A 93 3.57 -7.29 1.61
CA THR A 93 2.38 -7.27 0.76
C THR A 93 2.76 -7.66 -0.65
N LEU A 94 2.05 -8.64 -1.22
CA LEU A 94 2.18 -9.04 -2.61
C LEU A 94 1.23 -8.22 -3.50
N SER A 95 1.60 -8.05 -4.76
CA SER A 95 0.79 -7.39 -5.80
C SER A 95 0.96 -8.11 -7.13
N GLY A 96 -0.11 -8.26 -7.89
CA GLY A 96 -0.10 -8.92 -9.20
C GLY A 96 -1.52 -9.16 -9.74
N PRO A 97 -1.66 -9.95 -10.82
CA PRO A 97 -2.96 -10.35 -11.38
C PRO A 97 -3.84 -11.03 -10.32
N SER A 98 -5.13 -10.72 -10.29
CA SER A 98 -6.04 -11.21 -9.25
C SER A 98 -6.04 -12.73 -9.13
N GLU A 99 -6.18 -13.44 -10.25
CA GLU A 99 -6.23 -14.91 -10.26
C GLU A 99 -4.95 -15.53 -9.70
N SER A 100 -3.78 -15.05 -10.14
CA SER A 100 -2.48 -15.55 -9.66
C SER A 100 -2.29 -15.29 -8.16
N VAL A 101 -2.65 -14.10 -7.69
CA VAL A 101 -2.55 -13.74 -6.27
C VAL A 101 -3.51 -14.58 -5.41
N GLU A 102 -4.75 -14.78 -5.86
CA GLU A 102 -5.73 -15.64 -5.17
C GLU A 102 -5.24 -17.08 -5.03
N GLN A 103 -4.77 -17.68 -6.13
CA GLN A 103 -4.20 -19.03 -6.13
C GLN A 103 -3.00 -19.13 -5.19
N PHE A 104 -2.10 -18.15 -5.19
CA PHE A 104 -0.94 -18.16 -4.32
C PHE A 104 -1.30 -17.95 -2.84
N VAL A 105 -2.30 -17.13 -2.53
CA VAL A 105 -2.87 -16.97 -1.18
C VAL A 105 -3.42 -18.30 -0.67
N GLU A 106 -4.12 -19.06 -1.50
CA GLU A 106 -4.60 -20.40 -1.12
C GLU A 106 -3.44 -21.36 -0.82
N VAL A 107 -2.39 -21.36 -1.65
CA VAL A 107 -1.20 -22.19 -1.44
C VAL A 107 -0.53 -21.86 -0.10
N LEU A 108 -0.38 -20.58 0.23
CA LEU A 108 0.19 -20.14 1.50
C LEU A 108 -0.71 -20.52 2.69
N THR A 109 -2.01 -20.33 2.55
CA THR A 109 -2.99 -20.68 3.61
C THR A 109 -2.97 -22.18 3.91
N ARG A 110 -2.90 -23.04 2.88
CA ARG A 110 -2.77 -24.50 3.07
C ARG A 110 -1.46 -24.90 3.75
N ARG A 111 -0.43 -24.06 3.66
CA ARG A 111 0.86 -24.21 4.37
C ARG A 111 0.87 -23.55 5.75
N LEU A 112 -0.30 -23.13 6.26
CA LEU A 112 -0.45 -22.46 7.56
C LEU A 112 0.32 -21.12 7.66
N VAL A 113 0.58 -20.48 6.51
CA VAL A 113 1.13 -19.11 6.45
C VAL A 113 -0.03 -18.12 6.44
N PHE A 114 0.05 -17.06 7.25
CA PHE A 114 -0.91 -15.96 7.19
C PHE A 114 -0.89 -15.32 5.79
N ALA A 115 -2.04 -15.32 5.12
CA ALA A 115 -2.22 -14.67 3.83
C ALA A 115 -3.64 -14.09 3.77
N LYS A 116 -3.77 -12.79 3.56
CA LYS A 116 -5.07 -12.10 3.55
C LYS A 116 -5.15 -11.08 2.41
N ALA A 117 -6.19 -11.17 1.60
CA ALA A 117 -6.46 -10.19 0.55
C ALA A 117 -6.66 -8.78 1.14
N VAL A 118 -6.17 -7.78 0.42
CA VAL A 118 -6.33 -6.36 0.72
C VAL A 118 -7.29 -5.76 -0.30
N ASN A 119 -8.28 -5.00 0.17
CA ASN A 119 -9.18 -4.30 -0.75
C ASN A 119 -8.43 -3.17 -1.47
N VAL A 120 -8.23 -3.35 -2.77
CA VAL A 120 -7.48 -2.44 -3.65
C VAL A 120 -8.26 -2.10 -4.91
N SER A 121 -9.59 -2.25 -4.89
CA SER A 121 -10.47 -1.91 -6.03
C SER A 121 -10.05 -2.55 -7.35
N ASN A 122 -9.60 -3.81 -7.31
CA ASN A 122 -9.08 -4.58 -8.44
C ASN A 122 -7.81 -3.99 -9.10
N ILE A 123 -6.98 -3.26 -8.34
CA ILE A 123 -5.75 -2.66 -8.83
C ILE A 123 -4.54 -3.22 -8.07
N ALA A 124 -3.55 -3.70 -8.83
CA ALA A 124 -2.26 -4.15 -8.32
C ALA A 124 -1.32 -2.95 -8.14
N TYR A 125 -1.36 -2.27 -6.99
CA TYR A 125 -0.49 -1.12 -6.74
C TYR A 125 0.97 -1.54 -6.46
N HIS A 126 1.92 -0.70 -6.88
CA HIS A 126 3.37 -0.89 -6.67
C HIS A 126 3.92 -2.16 -7.34
N SER A 127 3.36 -2.51 -8.50
CA SER A 127 3.85 -3.54 -9.40
C SER A 127 3.81 -3.04 -10.85
N ARG A 128 4.32 -3.86 -11.77
CA ARG A 128 4.24 -3.63 -13.22
C ARG A 128 2.81 -3.60 -13.75
#